data_AF-A0A355R846-F1
#
_entry.id   AF-A0A355R846-F1
#
_cell.length_a   1.000
_cell.length_b   1.000
_cell.length_c   1.000
_cell.angle_alpha   90.00
_cell.angle_beta   90.00
_cell.angle_gamma   90.00
#
_symmetry.space_group_name_H-M   'P 1'
#
loop_
_entity.id
_entity.type
_entity.pdbx_description
1 polymer ?
#
loop_
_entity_poly.entity_id
_entity_poly.type
_entity_poly.pdbx_seq_one_letter_code
_entity_poly.pdbx_strand_id
1 'polypeptide(L)'
;MPVGNHSAHGQATEGGPLKRELGERHIRLMALGACIGVGLFLGSAKAIEMAGPAIMLSYIIGGLAILVIMRALGEMAVHNPVAGSFSRYAQDYLGPLAGFLTGWNYWFLWLVTCVAEITAVAIYMGIWFPDVPRWIWALAALGSMGAVNLVAVKAFGEFEFWFALIKIVTIIAMVLGGI
;
A
#
# COMPACT_ATOMS: atom_id res chain seq x y z
N MET A 1 -35.14 44.32 -25.45
CA MET A 1 -35.60 43.16 -24.66
C MET A 1 -34.47 42.14 -24.66
N PRO A 2 -33.82 41.85 -23.52
CA PRO A 2 -32.83 40.79 -23.45
C PRO A 2 -33.47 39.43 -23.14
N VAL A 3 -32.88 38.42 -23.77
CA VAL A 3 -33.17 36.98 -23.77
C VAL A 3 -32.72 36.35 -22.43
N GLY A 4 -33.43 35.30 -22.01
CA GLY A 4 -33.26 34.63 -20.73
C GLY A 4 -31.90 33.96 -20.52
N ASN A 5 -31.59 33.70 -19.25
CA ASN A 5 -30.51 32.78 -18.87
C ASN A 5 -31.04 31.76 -17.87
N HIS A 6 -30.90 30.49 -18.23
CA HIS A 6 -31.22 29.35 -17.40
C HIS A 6 -30.30 29.33 -16.17
N SER A 7 -30.90 29.28 -14.99
CA SER A 7 -30.22 29.01 -13.73
C SER A 7 -29.63 27.60 -13.75
N ALA A 8 -28.34 27.50 -14.08
CA ALA A 8 -27.55 26.30 -13.85
C ALA A 8 -27.48 26.04 -12.34
N HIS A 9 -28.07 24.92 -11.91
CA HIS A 9 -27.80 24.31 -10.61
C HIS A 9 -26.32 23.92 -10.56
N GLY A 10 -25.50 24.77 -9.92
CA GLY A 10 -24.19 24.37 -9.44
C GLY A 10 -24.40 23.40 -8.28
N GLN A 11 -24.27 22.10 -8.55
CA GLN A 11 -24.14 21.09 -7.52
C GLN A 11 -22.86 21.40 -6.73
N ALA A 12 -23.04 21.84 -5.48
CA ALA A 12 -21.96 21.99 -4.53
C ALA A 12 -21.36 20.60 -4.26
N THR A 13 -20.12 20.37 -4.67
CA THR A 13 -19.35 19.18 -4.32
C THR A 13 -19.05 19.24 -2.82
N GLU A 14 -19.77 18.45 -2.04
CA GLU A 14 -19.50 18.25 -0.62
C GLU A 14 -18.12 17.59 -0.45
N GLY A 15 -17.19 18.34 0.14
CA GLY A 15 -15.84 17.89 0.45
C GLY A 15 -15.04 19.06 1.00
N GLY A 16 -15.27 19.42 2.26
CA GLY A 16 -14.49 20.45 2.95
C GLY A 16 -12.98 20.15 2.84
N PRO A 17 -12.11 21.18 2.86
CA PRO A 17 -10.69 21.01 2.61
C PRO A 17 -10.11 19.98 3.59
N LEU A 18 -9.69 18.83 3.07
CA LEU A 18 -8.97 17.82 3.83
C LEU A 18 -7.77 18.50 4.50
N LYS A 19 -7.76 18.53 5.84
CA LYS A 19 -6.64 19.10 6.59
C LYS A 19 -5.39 18.29 6.28
N ARG A 20 -4.47 18.90 5.53
CA ARG A 20 -3.20 18.29 5.13
C ARG A 20 -2.23 18.32 6.31
N GLU A 21 -2.48 17.46 7.30
CA GLU A 21 -1.67 17.39 8.54
C GLU A 21 -0.38 16.56 8.36
N LEU A 22 -0.28 15.73 7.33
CA LEU A 22 0.91 14.94 7.05
C LEU A 22 1.92 15.73 6.20
N GLY A 23 3.04 16.08 6.81
CA GLY A 23 4.18 16.68 6.12
C GLY A 23 4.77 15.75 5.04
N GLU A 24 5.43 16.34 4.04
CA GLU A 24 6.04 15.63 2.90
C GLU A 24 6.97 14.48 3.32
N ARG A 25 7.70 14.67 4.44
CA ARG A 25 8.59 13.64 5.00
C ARG A 25 7.83 12.42 5.53
N HIS A 26 6.68 12.62 6.17
CA HIS A 26 5.82 11.52 6.64
C HIS A 26 5.28 10.72 5.45
N ILE A 27 4.80 11.41 4.41
CA ILE A 27 4.27 10.76 3.21
C ILE A 27 5.33 9.89 2.52
N ARG A 28 6.56 10.39 2.37
CA ARG A 28 7.66 9.62 1.76
C ARG A 28 8.03 8.37 2.58
N LEU A 29 8.08 8.51 3.91
CA LEU A 29 8.44 7.38 4.77
C LEU A 29 7.33 6.34 4.88
N MET A 30 6.07 6.75 4.95
CA MET A 30 4.94 5.82 4.84
C MET A 30 4.95 5.09 3.51
N ALA A 31 5.19 5.79 2.38
CA ALA A 31 5.31 5.15 1.07
C ALA A 31 6.43 4.10 1.03
N LEU A 32 7.62 4.42 1.56
CA LEU A 32 8.72 3.44 1.68
C LEU A 32 8.35 2.28 2.60
N GLY A 33 7.72 2.56 3.75
CA GLY A 33 7.29 1.56 4.72
C GLY A 33 6.19 0.63 4.19
N ALA A 34 5.33 1.12 3.29
CA ALA A 34 4.31 0.35 2.59
C ALA A 34 4.94 -0.54 1.50
N CYS A 35 5.96 -0.04 0.78
CA CYS A 35 6.72 -0.87 -0.15
C CYS A 35 7.51 -1.98 0.56
N ILE A 36 8.03 -1.70 1.77
CA ILE A 36 8.76 -2.67 2.60
C ILE A 36 7.76 -3.48 3.43
N GLY A 37 7.26 -4.56 2.82
CA GLY A 37 6.28 -5.42 3.44
C GLY A 37 6.76 -6.84 3.70
N VAL A 38 5.79 -7.69 3.99
CA VAL A 38 5.95 -9.15 4.13
C VAL A 38 6.62 -9.79 2.91
N GLY A 39 6.42 -9.23 1.72
CA GLY A 39 7.06 -9.71 0.49
C GLY A 39 8.59 -9.71 0.57
N LEU A 40 9.21 -8.71 1.21
CA LEU A 40 10.67 -8.61 1.29
C LEU A 40 11.28 -9.62 2.28
N PHE A 41 10.56 -10.04 3.30
CA PHE A 41 11.11 -10.93 4.32
C PHE A 41 10.60 -12.37 4.14
N LEU A 42 9.28 -12.57 4.14
CA LEU A 42 8.68 -13.89 3.99
C LEU A 42 8.69 -14.35 2.54
N GLY A 43 8.37 -13.45 1.61
CA GLY A 43 8.35 -13.75 0.18
C GLY A 43 9.75 -14.02 -0.37
N SER A 44 10.74 -13.21 0.01
CA SER A 44 12.13 -13.38 -0.43
C SER A 44 12.72 -14.72 -0.01
N ALA A 45 12.40 -15.25 1.18
CA ALA A 45 12.91 -16.56 1.60
C ALA A 45 12.55 -17.66 0.59
N LYS A 46 11.28 -17.71 0.16
CA LYS A 46 10.83 -18.64 -0.89
C LYS A 46 11.41 -18.32 -2.26
N ALA A 47 11.50 -17.04 -2.61
CA ALA A 47 12.08 -16.63 -3.88
C ALA A 47 13.57 -17.00 -3.99
N ILE A 48 14.32 -16.90 -2.88
CA ILE A 48 15.73 -17.31 -2.80
C ILE A 48 15.84 -18.83 -2.92
N GLU A 49 14.97 -19.58 -2.24
CA GLU A 49 14.93 -21.04 -2.35
C GLU A 49 14.70 -21.50 -3.80
N MET A 50 13.84 -20.80 -4.54
CA MET A 50 13.53 -21.12 -5.94
C MET A 50 14.57 -20.64 -6.95
N ALA A 51 15.04 -19.40 -6.85
CA ALA A 51 15.89 -18.76 -7.85
C ALA A 51 17.39 -18.84 -7.51
N GLY A 52 17.74 -19.14 -6.26
CA GLY A 52 19.11 -19.12 -5.78
C GLY A 52 19.77 -17.75 -5.97
N PRO A 53 21.07 -17.68 -6.31
CA PRO A 53 21.79 -16.43 -6.55
C PRO A 53 21.19 -15.56 -7.67
N ALA A 54 20.43 -16.17 -8.60
CA ALA A 54 19.81 -15.45 -9.71
C ALA A 54 18.63 -14.56 -9.27
N ILE A 55 18.20 -14.61 -8.01
CA ILE A 55 17.15 -13.73 -7.48
C ILE A 55 17.47 -12.24 -7.68
N MET A 56 18.76 -11.87 -7.65
CA MET A 56 19.17 -10.48 -7.90
C MET A 56 18.75 -10.01 -9.30
N LEU A 57 18.89 -10.87 -10.32
CA LEU A 57 18.45 -10.56 -11.68
C LEU A 57 16.92 -10.43 -11.74
N SER A 58 16.19 -11.33 -11.05
CA SER A 58 14.73 -11.24 -10.97
C SER A 58 14.26 -9.93 -10.34
N TYR A 59 14.91 -9.46 -9.26
CA TYR A 59 14.60 -8.17 -8.64
C TYR A 59 14.97 -6.98 -9.52
N ILE A 60 16.08 -7.02 -10.25
CA ILE A 60 16.46 -5.95 -11.19
C ILE A 60 15.42 -5.84 -12.30
N ILE A 61 15.07 -6.95 -12.95
CA ILE A 61 14.12 -6.96 -14.07
C ILE A 61 12.73 -6.54 -13.59
N GLY A 62 12.24 -7.12 -12.49
CA GLY A 62 10.95 -6.77 -11.90
C GLY A 62 10.91 -5.30 -11.44
N GLY A 63 11.98 -4.82 -10.82
CA GLY A 63 12.13 -3.44 -10.39
C GLY A 63 12.09 -2.46 -11.56
N LEU A 64 12.79 -2.75 -12.66
CA LEU A 64 12.74 -1.92 -13.88
C LEU A 64 11.33 -1.85 -14.47
N ALA A 65 10.61 -2.98 -14.53
CA ALA A 65 9.23 -2.99 -15.01
C ALA A 65 8.31 -2.13 -14.13
N ILE A 66 8.41 -2.27 -12.80
CA ILE A 66 7.64 -1.47 -11.84
C ILE A 66 7.99 0.01 -11.95
N LEU A 67 9.27 0.35 -12.14
CA LEU A 67 9.70 1.75 -12.31
C LEU A 67 9.04 2.40 -13.53
N VAL A 68 8.98 1.71 -14.67
CA VAL A 68 8.31 2.23 -15.87
C VAL A 68 6.81 2.45 -15.62
N ILE A 69 6.14 1.48 -14.99
CA ILE A 69 4.71 1.56 -14.67
C ILE A 69 4.44 2.73 -13.71
N MET A 70 5.21 2.84 -12.63
CA MET A 70 5.05 3.90 -11.63
C MET A 70 5.37 5.28 -12.18
N ARG A 71 6.32 5.40 -13.12
CA ARG A 71 6.59 6.66 -13.84
C ARG A 71 5.38 7.09 -14.66
N ALA A 72 4.82 6.20 -15.47
CA ALA A 72 3.64 6.50 -16.27
C ALA A 72 2.42 6.86 -15.41
N LEU A 73 2.16 6.11 -14.33
CA LEU A 73 1.09 6.41 -13.38
C LEU A 73 1.31 7.75 -12.67
N GLY A 74 2.55 8.08 -12.32
CA GLY A 74 2.93 9.35 -11.71
C GLY A 74 2.68 10.54 -12.63
N GLU A 75 3.01 10.42 -13.92
CA GLU A 75 2.73 11.47 -14.92
C GLU A 75 1.23 11.71 -15.08
N MET A 76 0.42 10.64 -15.14
CA MET A 76 -1.04 10.75 -15.18
C MET A 76 -1.61 11.39 -13.91
N ALA A 77 -1.08 11.05 -12.72
CA ALA A 77 -1.52 11.61 -11.45
C ALA A 77 -1.21 13.11 -11.30
N VAL A 78 -0.11 13.59 -11.89
CA VAL A 78 0.22 15.02 -11.94
C VAL A 78 -0.64 15.74 -12.98
N HIS A 79 -0.91 15.11 -14.12
CA HIS A 79 -1.69 15.72 -15.20
C HIS A 79 -3.18 15.86 -14.85
N ASN A 80 -3.78 14.83 -14.25
CA ASN A 80 -5.19 14.81 -13.86
C ASN A 80 -5.32 14.45 -12.36
N PRO A 81 -5.11 15.42 -11.44
CA PRO A 81 -5.20 15.18 -10.01
C PRO A 81 -6.66 14.99 -9.57
N VAL A 82 -7.15 13.76 -9.68
CA VAL A 82 -8.48 13.36 -9.21
C VAL A 82 -8.36 12.70 -7.84
N ALA A 83 -9.32 12.94 -6.96
CA ALA A 83 -9.41 12.30 -5.64
C ALA A 83 -9.86 10.81 -5.72
N GLY A 84 -9.41 10.08 -6.74
CA GLY A 84 -9.82 8.71 -7.05
C GLY A 84 -8.64 7.77 -7.29
N SER A 85 -8.90 6.46 -7.18
CA SER A 85 -7.91 5.41 -7.48
C SER A 85 -7.58 5.36 -8.99
N PHE A 86 -6.49 4.68 -9.37
CA PHE A 86 -6.07 4.47 -10.76
C PHE A 86 -7.15 3.83 -11.65
N SER A 87 -8.15 3.17 -11.06
CA SER A 87 -9.39 2.72 -11.72
C SER A 87 -10.11 3.86 -12.44
N ARG A 88 -10.03 5.10 -11.96
CA ARG A 88 -10.57 6.29 -12.62
C ARG A 88 -9.85 6.59 -13.93
N TYR A 89 -8.51 6.53 -13.96
CA TYR A 89 -7.76 6.69 -15.21
C TYR A 89 -8.07 5.57 -16.20
N ALA A 90 -8.20 4.32 -15.73
CA ALA A 90 -8.63 3.22 -16.58
C ALA A 90 -10.04 3.47 -17.16
N GLN A 91 -10.96 4.02 -16.38
CA GLN A 91 -12.29 4.39 -16.85
C GLN A 91 -12.25 5.49 -17.91
N ASP A 92 -11.49 6.56 -17.66
CA ASP A 92 -11.46 7.75 -18.49
C ASP A 92 -10.73 7.50 -19.83
N TYR A 93 -9.67 6.68 -19.84
CA TYR A 93 -8.86 6.40 -21.04
C TYR A 93 -9.20 5.09 -21.77
N LEU A 94 -9.65 4.04 -21.07
CA LEU A 94 -9.96 2.72 -21.68
C LEU A 94 -11.46 2.39 -21.67
N GLY A 95 -12.27 3.15 -20.93
CA GLY A 95 -13.73 3.02 -20.89
C GLY A 95 -14.27 2.36 -19.61
N PRO A 96 -15.62 2.34 -19.45
CA PRO A 96 -16.27 1.96 -18.20
C PRO A 96 -15.95 0.56 -17.69
N LEU A 97 -15.82 -0.41 -18.60
CA LEU A 97 -15.53 -1.80 -18.23
C LEU A 97 -14.10 -1.95 -17.69
N ALA A 98 -13.12 -1.26 -18.29
CA ALA A 98 -11.74 -1.27 -17.79
C ALA A 98 -11.67 -0.65 -16.39
N GLY A 99 -12.36 0.47 -16.18
CA GLY A 99 -12.49 1.09 -14.86
C GLY A 99 -13.04 0.14 -13.81
N PHE A 100 -14.16 -0.53 -14.11
CA PHE A 100 -14.79 -1.51 -13.23
C PHE A 100 -13.86 -2.68 -12.89
N LEU A 101 -13.23 -3.29 -13.90
CA LEU A 101 -12.31 -4.40 -13.70
C LEU A 101 -11.09 -4.00 -12.87
N THR A 102 -10.49 -2.84 -13.13
CA THR A 102 -9.35 -2.34 -12.35
C THR A 102 -9.75 -2.06 -10.91
N GLY A 103 -10.93 -1.49 -10.67
CA GLY A 103 -11.44 -1.26 -9.32
C GLY A 103 -11.65 -2.56 -8.54
N TRP A 104 -12.21 -3.57 -9.20
CA TRP A 104 -12.44 -4.87 -8.59
C TRP A 104 -11.16 -5.66 -8.36
N ASN A 105 -10.25 -5.64 -9.34
CA ASN A 105 -8.91 -6.21 -9.19
C ASN A 105 -8.16 -5.57 -8.01
N TYR A 106 -8.25 -4.25 -7.85
CA TYR A 106 -7.64 -3.53 -6.75
C TYR A 106 -8.21 -3.94 -5.39
N TRP A 107 -9.54 -4.11 -5.28
CA TRP A 107 -10.17 -4.60 -4.06
C TRP A 107 -9.71 -6.03 -3.70
N PHE A 108 -9.69 -6.93 -4.69
CA PHE A 108 -9.19 -8.30 -4.49
C PHE A 108 -7.70 -8.33 -4.11
N LEU A 109 -6.88 -7.49 -4.74
CA LEU A 109 -5.47 -7.34 -4.40
C LEU A 109 -5.30 -6.99 -2.92
N TRP A 110 -6.07 -6.03 -2.41
CA TRP A 110 -6.02 -5.67 -1.00
C TRP A 110 -6.47 -6.80 -0.07
N LEU A 111 -7.54 -7.52 -0.41
CA LEU A 111 -7.98 -8.67 0.36
C LEU A 111 -6.86 -9.72 0.47
N VAL A 112 -6.23 -10.08 -0.65
CA VAL A 112 -5.13 -11.06 -0.67
C VAL A 112 -3.93 -10.54 0.12
N THR A 113 -3.59 -9.26 -0.01
CA THR A 113 -2.50 -8.63 0.76
C THR A 113 -2.77 -8.72 2.27
N CYS A 114 -3.97 -8.40 2.74
CA CYS A 114 -4.30 -8.50 4.17
C CYS A 114 -4.15 -9.95 4.69
N VAL A 115 -4.59 -10.94 3.92
CA VAL A 115 -4.42 -12.37 4.29
C VAL A 115 -2.94 -12.75 4.34
N ALA A 116 -2.13 -12.27 3.39
CA ALA A 116 -0.69 -12.51 3.37
C ALA A 116 0.00 -11.88 4.59
N GLU A 117 -0.42 -10.68 5.00
CA GLU A 117 0.12 -10.00 6.18
C GLU A 117 -0.20 -10.73 7.48
N ILE A 118 -1.46 -11.13 7.67
CA ILE A 118 -1.88 -11.91 8.85
C ILE A 118 -1.12 -13.25 8.92
N THR A 119 -0.96 -13.91 7.77
CA THR A 119 -0.21 -15.17 7.66
C THR A 119 1.25 -15.00 8.07
N ALA A 120 1.87 -13.88 7.68
CA ALA A 120 3.25 -13.61 8.05
C ALA A 120 3.43 -13.40 9.54
N VAL A 121 2.54 -12.63 10.18
CA VAL A 121 2.55 -12.47 11.64
C VAL A 121 2.44 -13.83 12.32
N ALA A 122 1.53 -14.69 11.87
CA ALA A 122 1.35 -16.03 12.45
C ALA A 122 2.60 -16.92 12.28
N ILE A 123 3.31 -16.82 11.14
CA ILE A 123 4.55 -17.55 10.90
C ILE A 123 5.67 -17.02 11.81
N TYR A 124 5.89 -15.70 11.83
CA TYR A 124 6.97 -15.11 12.62
C TYR A 124 6.79 -15.32 14.12
N MET A 125 5.57 -15.15 14.64
CA MET A 125 5.30 -15.41 16.06
C MET A 125 5.49 -16.89 16.42
N GLY A 126 5.22 -17.81 15.49
CA GLY A 126 5.50 -19.23 15.69
C GLY A 126 6.99 -19.58 15.76
N ILE A 127 7.90 -18.72 15.28
CA ILE A 127 9.36 -18.91 15.44
C ILE A 127 9.79 -18.62 16.88
N TRP A 128 9.21 -17.61 17.52
CA TRP A 128 9.53 -17.24 18.91
C TRP A 128 8.70 -18.01 19.94
N PHE A 129 7.45 -18.31 19.63
CA PHE A 129 6.50 -19.01 20.50
C PHE A 129 5.99 -20.28 19.80
N PRO A 130 6.84 -21.32 19.65
CA PRO A 130 6.50 -22.53 18.91
C PRO A 130 5.36 -23.34 19.53
N ASP A 131 5.16 -23.23 20.85
CA ASP A 131 4.12 -23.95 21.59
C ASP A 131 2.72 -23.37 21.37
N VAL A 132 2.61 -22.15 20.82
CA VAL A 132 1.33 -21.47 20.61
C VAL A 132 0.83 -21.72 19.18
N PRO A 133 -0.39 -22.27 19.00
CA PRO A 133 -0.97 -22.48 17.69
C PRO A 133 -1.05 -21.20 16.84
N ARG A 134 -0.66 -21.29 15.56
CA ARG A 134 -0.60 -20.15 14.62
C ARG A 134 -1.91 -19.38 14.48
N TRP A 135 -3.06 -20.05 14.59
CA TRP A 135 -4.38 -19.40 14.47
C TRP A 135 -4.63 -18.36 15.57
N ILE A 136 -4.04 -18.52 16.76
CA ILE A 136 -4.15 -17.57 17.86
C ILE A 136 -3.46 -16.25 17.48
N TRP A 137 -2.25 -16.33 16.91
CA TRP A 137 -1.51 -15.16 16.43
C TRP A 137 -2.21 -14.49 15.24
N ALA A 138 -2.82 -15.27 14.35
CA ALA A 138 -3.62 -14.72 13.25
C ALA A 138 -4.85 -13.93 13.75
N LEU A 139 -5.61 -14.48 14.72
CA LEU A 139 -6.74 -13.78 15.33
C LEU A 139 -6.30 -12.55 16.12
N ALA A 140 -5.17 -12.64 16.85
CA ALA A 140 -4.63 -11.51 17.60
C ALA A 140 -4.23 -10.36 16.66
N ALA A 141 -3.59 -10.65 15.52
CA ALA A 141 -3.24 -9.66 14.51
C ALA A 141 -4.48 -9.00 13.89
N LEU A 142 -5.49 -9.80 13.55
CA LEU A 142 -6.75 -9.29 13.00
C LEU A 142 -7.49 -8.41 14.02
N GLY A 143 -7.56 -8.85 15.28
CA GLY A 143 -8.20 -8.11 16.36
C GLY A 143 -7.48 -6.80 16.69
N SER A 144 -6.15 -6.79 16.71
CA SER A 144 -5.36 -5.58 16.96
C SER A 144 -5.49 -4.58 15.83
N MET A 145 -5.42 -5.00 14.56
CA MET A 145 -5.67 -4.12 13.41
C MET A 145 -7.10 -3.55 13.44
N GLY A 146 -8.10 -4.39 13.72
CA GLY A 146 -9.48 -3.94 13.88
C GLY A 146 -9.64 -2.91 14.99
N ALA A 147 -9.00 -3.12 16.14
CA ALA A 147 -9.03 -2.18 17.25
C ALA A 147 -8.33 -0.85 16.91
N VAL A 148 -7.18 -0.89 16.25
CA VAL A 148 -6.46 0.32 15.79
C VAL A 148 -7.30 1.11 14.79
N ASN A 149 -8.03 0.44 13.89
CA ASN A 149 -8.93 1.10 12.94
C ASN A 149 -10.06 1.89 13.63
N LEU A 150 -10.46 1.50 14.85
CA LEU A 150 -11.47 2.20 15.64
C LEU A 150 -10.90 3.40 16.44
N VAL A 151 -9.59 3.42 16.69
CA VAL A 151 -8.91 4.49 17.46
C VAL A 151 -8.36 5.53 16.50
N ALA A 152 -9.11 6.63 16.34
CA ALA A 152 -8.76 7.90 15.70
C ALA A 152 -7.55 7.89 14.73
N VAL A 153 -7.87 7.97 13.43
CA VAL A 153 -7.01 8.08 12.22
C VAL A 153 -5.71 8.91 12.39
N LYS A 154 -5.69 9.88 13.31
CA LYS A 154 -4.50 10.69 13.60
C LYS A 154 -3.34 9.89 14.19
N ALA A 155 -3.62 8.89 15.04
CA ALA A 155 -2.57 8.05 15.62
C ALA A 155 -1.95 7.12 14.56
N PHE A 156 -2.74 6.71 13.56
CA PHE A 156 -2.31 5.76 12.52
C PHE A 156 -1.12 6.28 11.71
N GLY A 157 -1.15 7.54 11.25
CA GLY A 157 -0.05 8.12 10.46
C GLY A 157 1.27 8.22 11.22
N GLU A 158 1.22 8.49 12.53
CA GLU A 158 2.42 8.49 13.37
C GLU A 158 2.94 7.07 13.61
N PHE A 159 2.06 6.11 13.91
CA PHE A 159 2.45 4.70 14.04
C PHE A 159 3.11 4.18 12.77
N GLU A 160 2.53 4.46 11.61
CA GLU A 160 3.06 4.00 10.32
C GLU A 160 4.43 4.61 10.03
N PHE A 161 4.65 5.89 10.35
CA PHE A 161 5.96 6.52 10.27
C PHE A 161 6.99 5.80 11.15
N TRP A 162 6.67 5.53 12.42
CA TRP A 162 7.58 4.85 13.34
C TRP A 162 7.87 3.41 12.90
N PHE A 163 6.86 2.67 12.45
CA PHE A 163 7.04 1.30 11.93
C PHE A 163 7.88 1.29 10.64
N ALA A 164 7.66 2.24 9.73
CA ALA A 164 8.48 2.38 8.53
C ALA A 164 9.95 2.66 8.88
N LEU A 165 10.21 3.52 9.87
CA LEU A 165 11.56 3.82 10.33
C LEU A 165 12.23 2.57 10.91
N ILE A 166 11.55 1.82 11.78
CA ILE A 166 12.07 0.58 12.36
C ILE A 166 12.44 -0.42 11.25
N LYS A 167 11.55 -0.62 10.27
CA LYS A 167 11.81 -1.50 9.12
C LYS A 167 13.07 -1.09 8.34
N ILE A 168 13.21 0.19 8.01
CA ILE A 168 14.37 0.70 7.25
C ILE A 168 15.67 0.52 8.04
N VAL A 169 15.68 0.92 9.32
CA VAL A 169 16.87 0.77 10.18
C VAL A 169 17.25 -0.70 10.33
N THR A 170 16.26 -1.59 10.46
CA THR A 170 16.49 -3.04 10.57
C THR A 170 17.16 -3.59 9.31
N ILE A 171 16.70 -3.20 8.12
CA ILE A 171 17.32 -3.62 6.85
C ILE A 171 18.77 -3.14 6.77
N ILE A 172 19.02 -1.87 7.10
CA ILE A 172 20.38 -1.31 7.09
C ILE A 172 21.27 -2.09 8.06
N ALA A 173 20.78 -2.37 9.27
CA ALA A 173 21.51 -3.14 10.27
C ALA A 173 21.79 -4.58 9.79
N MET A 174 20.82 -5.25 9.16
CA MET A 174 21.01 -6.59 8.58
C MET A 174 22.04 -6.59 7.45
N VAL A 175 22.03 -5.58 6.58
CA VAL A 175 23.00 -5.47 5.48
C VAL A 175 24.41 -5.22 6.02
N LEU A 176 24.56 -4.33 7.01
CA LEU A 176 25.87 -4.01 7.59
C LEU A 176 26.41 -5.12 8.49
N GLY A 177 25.56 -5.76 9.29
CA GLY A 177 25.93 -6.87 10.18
C GLY A 177 26.03 -8.23 9.48
N GLY A 178 25.53 -8.33 8.25
CA GLY A 178 25.62 -9.52 7.40
C GLY A 178 26.82 -9.53 6.44
N ILE A 179 27.71 -8.52 6.52
CA ILE A 179 29.08 -8.56 5.94
C ILE A 179 29.95 -9.48 6.80
#